data_AF-A0A349MWB4-F1
#
_entry.id   AF-A0A349MWB4-F1
#
_cell.length_a   1.000
_cell.length_b   1.000
_cell.length_c   1.000
_cell.angle_alpha   90.00
_cell.angle_beta   90.00
_cell.angle_gamma   90.00
#
_symmetry.space_group_name_H-M   'P 1'
#
loop_
_entity.id
_entity.type
_entity.pdbx_description
1 polymer ?
#
loop_
_entity_poly.entity_id
_entity_poly.type
_entity_poly.pdbx_seq_one_letter_code
_entity_poly.pdbx_strand_id
1 'polypeptide(L)'
;TDAAVFGLYVCNNTEWAIRQLPLNKKQTFTMSAWYGTMGFGLPAGLAAKLDYPKQQVWSISGDGGYAMVMPDLLTEVKYHLPVINVVLENKSFGFIQHEKIVANQALYGIDLLGADSAKVAEDMGGIGFKVTNLKELKQAFHEIAELQRKGNQLPIVIDAKIKNVDPVDTSFMPIDPENFDAATISQYRKQYALSETDQPAFSDLLKKL
;
A
#
# COMPACT_ATOMS: atom_id res chain seq x y z
N THR A 1 -5.48 -15.02 0.73
CA THR A 1 -6.40 -16.13 0.40
C THR A 1 -7.67 -15.56 -0.23
N ASP A 2 -8.59 -16.41 -0.71
CA ASP A 2 -9.87 -15.96 -1.30
C ASP A 2 -10.83 -15.32 -0.30
N ALA A 3 -10.55 -15.37 1.00
CA ALA A 3 -11.37 -14.77 2.06
C ALA A 3 -10.51 -13.95 3.04
N ALA A 4 -9.48 -13.26 2.52
CA ALA A 4 -8.63 -12.39 3.32
C ALA A 4 -9.36 -11.08 3.69
N VAL A 5 -8.99 -10.52 4.83
CA VAL A 5 -9.45 -9.21 5.30
C VAL A 5 -8.30 -8.21 5.24
N PHE A 6 -8.57 -7.01 4.74
CA PHE A 6 -7.57 -5.95 4.57
C PHE A 6 -7.94 -4.69 5.36
N GLY A 7 -7.10 -4.32 6.33
CA GLY A 7 -7.08 -3.00 6.93
C GLY A 7 -6.23 -2.07 6.07
N LEU A 8 -6.88 -1.24 5.24
CA LEU A 8 -6.17 -0.30 4.39
C LEU A 8 -6.04 1.03 5.11
N TYR A 9 -4.81 1.56 5.11
CA TYR A 9 -4.49 2.90 5.54
C TYR A 9 -5.02 3.94 4.51
N VAL A 10 -4.61 5.21 4.61
CA VAL A 10 -5.01 6.35 3.74
C VAL A 10 -3.80 6.83 2.91
N CYS A 11 -3.96 7.58 1.80
CA CYS A 11 -2.89 8.06 0.89
C CYS A 11 -2.49 7.05 -0.22
N ASN A 12 -1.34 7.21 -0.88
CA ASN A 12 -1.02 6.46 -2.11
C ASN A 12 -1.01 4.93 -1.94
N ASN A 13 -0.69 4.43 -0.76
CA ASN A 13 -0.73 2.98 -0.47
C ASN A 13 -2.14 2.42 -0.71
N THR A 14 -3.19 3.19 -0.41
CA THR A 14 -4.58 2.80 -0.65
C THR A 14 -4.88 2.75 -2.14
N GLU A 15 -4.40 3.73 -2.92
CA GLU A 15 -4.57 3.73 -4.37
C GLU A 15 -3.90 2.51 -5.01
N TRP A 16 -2.67 2.20 -4.60
CA TRP A 16 -1.98 0.99 -5.01
C TRP A 16 -2.75 -0.26 -4.57
N ALA A 17 -3.23 -0.32 -3.33
CA ALA A 17 -3.98 -1.46 -2.81
C ALA A 17 -5.26 -1.72 -3.62
N ILE A 18 -6.10 -0.71 -3.87
CA ILE A 18 -7.36 -0.91 -4.60
C ILE A 18 -7.14 -1.28 -6.07
N ARG A 19 -6.03 -0.85 -6.69
CA ARG A 19 -5.69 -1.17 -8.08
C ARG A 19 -5.04 -2.56 -8.23
N GLN A 20 -4.34 -3.05 -7.22
CA GLN A 20 -3.50 -4.25 -7.31
C GLN A 20 -4.03 -5.45 -6.53
N LEU A 21 -4.78 -5.23 -5.45
CA LEU A 21 -5.35 -6.34 -4.69
C LEU A 21 -6.42 -7.04 -5.55
N PRO A 22 -6.38 -8.37 -5.67
CA PRO A 22 -7.36 -9.13 -6.44
C PRO A 22 -8.65 -9.32 -5.62
N LEU A 23 -9.27 -8.21 -5.25
CA LEU A 23 -10.51 -8.18 -4.46
C LEU A 23 -11.63 -8.86 -5.23
N ASN A 24 -12.32 -9.77 -4.55
CA ASN A 24 -13.48 -10.50 -5.03
C ASN A 24 -14.60 -10.45 -3.97
N LYS A 25 -15.75 -11.06 -4.25
CA LYS A 25 -16.95 -11.02 -3.38
C LYS A 25 -16.76 -11.66 -1.98
N LYS A 26 -15.65 -12.35 -1.73
CA LYS A 26 -15.35 -13.06 -0.49
C LYS A 26 -14.27 -12.38 0.35
N GLN A 27 -13.51 -11.44 -0.20
CA GLN A 27 -12.59 -10.61 0.57
C GLN A 27 -13.29 -9.34 1.04
N THR A 28 -12.83 -8.84 2.18
CA THR A 28 -13.35 -7.59 2.77
C THR A 28 -12.18 -6.65 3.00
N PHE A 29 -12.41 -5.36 2.82
CA PHE A 29 -11.47 -4.34 3.24
C PHE A 29 -12.20 -3.21 3.98
N THR A 30 -11.45 -2.49 4.80
CA THR A 30 -11.92 -1.28 5.47
C THR A 30 -10.83 -0.22 5.47
N MET A 31 -11.25 1.05 5.49
CA MET A 31 -10.36 2.21 5.55
C MET A 31 -11.10 3.39 6.20
N SER A 32 -10.36 4.41 6.64
CA SER A 32 -10.95 5.70 7.00
C SER A 32 -11.35 6.50 5.74
N ALA A 33 -12.40 6.06 5.06
CA ALA A 33 -12.77 6.53 3.72
C ALA A 33 -13.18 8.02 3.66
N TRP A 34 -13.86 8.51 4.69
CA TRP A 34 -14.38 9.89 4.70
C TRP A 34 -13.51 10.84 5.52
N TYR A 35 -13.24 10.47 6.78
CA TYR A 35 -12.45 11.31 7.67
C TYR A 35 -10.96 11.35 7.28
N GLY A 36 -10.48 10.37 6.49
CA GLY A 36 -9.11 10.34 6.00
C GLY A 36 -8.04 10.25 7.09
N THR A 37 -8.33 9.69 8.27
CA THR A 37 -7.32 9.64 9.34
C THR A 37 -6.16 8.73 8.98
N MET A 38 -4.98 9.32 9.09
CA MET A 38 -3.73 8.60 9.21
C MET A 38 -3.76 7.74 10.49
N GLY A 39 -3.06 6.61 10.45
CA GLY A 39 -2.91 5.63 11.52
C GLY A 39 -3.89 4.45 11.45
N PHE A 40 -4.80 4.41 10.47
CA PHE A 40 -5.92 3.47 10.48
C PHE A 40 -5.56 2.00 10.25
N GLY A 41 -4.54 1.73 9.43
CA GLY A 41 -4.21 0.38 8.94
C GLY A 41 -3.97 -0.67 10.04
N LEU A 42 -3.02 -0.43 10.96
CA LEU A 42 -2.68 -1.38 12.03
C LEU A 42 -3.87 -1.63 12.99
N PRO A 43 -4.53 -0.60 13.57
CA PRO A 43 -5.72 -0.82 14.40
C PRO A 43 -6.86 -1.55 13.68
N ALA A 44 -7.04 -1.31 12.37
CA ALA A 44 -8.01 -2.05 11.58
C ALA A 44 -7.64 -3.52 11.42
N GLY A 45 -6.35 -3.83 11.24
CA GLY A 45 -5.84 -5.21 11.22
C GLY A 45 -6.08 -5.92 12.57
N LEU A 46 -5.77 -5.25 13.67
CA LEU A 46 -6.06 -5.73 15.02
C LEU A 46 -7.53 -6.07 15.21
N ALA A 47 -8.43 -5.13 14.91
CA ALA A 47 -9.88 -5.33 15.05
C ALA A 47 -10.37 -6.46 14.13
N ALA A 48 -9.90 -6.50 12.88
CA ALA A 48 -10.25 -7.55 11.94
C ALA A 48 -9.79 -8.93 12.42
N LYS A 49 -8.63 -9.05 13.09
CA LYS A 49 -8.18 -10.35 13.59
C LYS A 49 -9.00 -10.86 14.77
N LEU A 50 -9.55 -9.95 15.58
CA LEU A 50 -10.51 -10.29 16.64
C LEU A 50 -11.83 -10.79 16.06
N ASP A 51 -12.38 -10.09 15.06
CA ASP A 51 -13.68 -10.44 14.46
C ASP A 51 -13.61 -11.63 13.49
N TYR A 52 -12.46 -11.82 12.84
CA TYR A 52 -12.22 -12.88 11.85
C TYR A 52 -11.02 -13.76 12.24
N PRO A 53 -11.07 -14.48 13.37
CA PRO A 53 -9.91 -15.20 13.93
C PRO A 53 -9.37 -16.30 13.00
N LYS A 54 -10.22 -16.87 12.15
CA LYS A 54 -9.85 -17.92 11.18
C LYS A 54 -9.39 -17.38 9.83
N GLN A 55 -9.60 -16.10 9.54
CA GLN A 55 -9.21 -15.51 8.26
C GLN A 55 -7.79 -14.94 8.33
N GLN A 56 -7.15 -14.87 7.16
CA GLN A 56 -5.89 -14.17 7.01
C GLN A 56 -6.17 -12.67 7.01
N VAL A 57 -5.53 -11.93 7.91
CA VAL A 57 -5.72 -10.49 8.06
C VAL A 57 -4.44 -9.77 7.70
N TRP A 58 -4.58 -8.75 6.87
CA TRP A 58 -3.50 -7.91 6.40
C TRP A 58 -3.78 -6.47 6.81
N SER A 59 -2.75 -5.75 7.26
CA SER A 59 -2.77 -4.28 7.27
C SER A 59 -1.80 -3.77 6.21
N ILE A 60 -2.16 -2.69 5.52
CA ILE A 60 -1.28 -2.08 4.51
C ILE A 60 -1.17 -0.60 4.84
N SER A 61 0.02 -0.13 5.18
CA SER A 61 0.30 1.23 5.63
C SER A 61 1.53 1.81 4.92
N GLY A 62 1.57 3.14 4.77
CA GLY A 62 2.83 3.85 4.50
C GLY A 62 3.66 4.00 5.77
N ASP A 63 4.97 4.22 5.63
CA ASP A 63 5.92 4.44 6.72
C ASP A 63 5.50 5.53 7.72
N GLY A 64 5.18 6.74 7.25
CA GLY A 64 4.80 7.85 8.13
C GLY A 64 3.48 7.59 8.86
N GLY A 65 2.62 6.77 8.26
CA GLY A 65 1.36 6.35 8.85
C GLY A 65 1.47 5.27 9.89
N TYR A 66 2.29 4.28 9.60
CA TYR A 66 2.63 3.22 10.52
C TYR A 66 3.33 3.79 11.76
N ALA A 67 4.27 4.72 11.57
CA ALA A 67 5.00 5.36 12.67
C ALA A 67 4.10 6.05 13.71
N MET A 68 2.89 6.50 13.34
CA MET A 68 1.93 7.12 14.27
C MET A 68 1.36 6.12 15.28
N VAL A 69 1.27 4.84 14.91
CA VAL A 69 0.51 3.82 15.66
C VAL A 69 1.29 2.52 15.89
N MET A 70 2.53 2.41 15.42
CA MET A 70 3.34 1.20 15.56
C MET A 70 3.46 0.64 16.99
N PRO A 71 3.40 1.43 18.09
CA PRO A 71 3.39 0.85 19.43
C PRO A 71 2.24 -0.14 19.69
N ASP A 72 1.11 -0.03 18.97
CA ASP A 72 0.01 -0.99 19.08
C ASP A 72 0.34 -2.38 18.51
N LEU A 73 1.49 -2.57 17.87
CA LEU A 73 2.01 -3.90 17.58
C LEU A 73 2.19 -4.72 18.87
N LEU A 74 2.54 -4.07 20.00
CA LEU A 74 2.56 -4.73 21.32
C LEU A 74 1.20 -5.30 21.70
N THR A 75 0.11 -4.66 21.27
CA THR A 75 -1.25 -5.15 21.47
C THR A 75 -1.50 -6.41 20.65
N GLU A 76 -1.11 -6.42 19.37
CA GLU A 76 -1.20 -7.62 18.53
C GLU A 76 -0.39 -8.80 19.11
N VAL A 77 0.82 -8.54 19.61
CA VAL A 77 1.67 -9.53 20.28
C VAL A 77 1.00 -10.06 21.56
N LYS A 78 0.57 -9.16 22.45
CA LYS A 78 -0.07 -9.51 23.73
C LYS A 78 -1.28 -10.45 23.54
N TYR A 79 -2.10 -10.16 22.52
CA TYR A 79 -3.32 -10.91 22.24
C TYR A 79 -3.14 -12.03 21.22
N HIS A 80 -1.90 -12.33 20.80
CA HIS A 80 -1.60 -13.39 19.85
C HIS A 80 -2.42 -13.25 18.56
N LEU A 81 -2.40 -12.04 17.99
CA LEU A 81 -3.12 -11.69 16.78
C LEU A 81 -2.15 -11.76 15.59
N PRO A 82 -2.13 -12.85 14.79
CA PRO A 82 -1.21 -13.01 13.68
C PRO A 82 -1.66 -12.21 12.45
N VAL A 83 -1.67 -10.89 12.59
CA VAL A 83 -1.86 -9.93 11.49
C VAL A 83 -0.58 -9.86 10.68
N ILE A 84 -0.69 -9.77 9.36
CA ILE A 84 0.44 -9.48 8.47
C ILE A 84 0.41 -7.99 8.15
N ASN A 85 1.24 -7.22 8.83
CA ASN A 85 1.38 -5.78 8.65
C ASN A 85 2.39 -5.48 7.55
N VAL A 86 1.95 -4.84 6.47
CA VAL A 86 2.80 -4.40 5.36
C VAL A 86 3.05 -2.90 5.50
N VAL A 87 4.32 -2.53 5.65
CA VAL A 87 4.79 -1.16 5.69
C VAL A 87 5.48 -0.85 4.38
N LEU A 88 4.89 0.05 3.59
CA LEU A 88 5.48 0.56 2.35
C LEU A 88 6.31 1.80 2.68
N GLU A 89 7.63 1.63 2.83
CA GLU A 89 8.54 2.73 3.11
C GLU A 89 9.12 3.30 1.81
N ASN A 90 8.65 4.50 1.45
CA ASN A 90 9.19 5.33 0.38
C ASN A 90 9.96 6.55 0.92
N LYS A 91 10.08 6.70 2.25
CA LYS A 91 10.70 7.84 2.92
C LYS A 91 10.02 9.17 2.61
N SER A 92 8.72 9.15 2.33
CA SER A 92 7.99 10.37 1.99
C SER A 92 6.49 10.27 2.21
N PHE A 93 5.87 11.39 2.56
CA PHE A 93 4.43 11.57 2.38
C PHE A 93 4.08 11.75 0.89
N GLY A 94 4.16 10.66 0.12
CA GLY A 94 4.01 10.67 -1.35
C GLY A 94 2.71 11.33 -1.84
N PHE A 95 1.60 11.13 -1.14
CA PHE A 95 0.31 11.70 -1.54
C PHE A 95 0.32 13.22 -1.38
N ILE A 96 0.94 13.72 -0.31
CA ILE A 96 1.13 15.16 -0.08
C ILE A 96 2.15 15.74 -1.07
N GLN A 97 3.16 14.96 -1.45
CA GLN A 97 4.08 15.34 -2.52
C GLN A 97 3.33 15.54 -3.84
N HIS A 98 2.45 14.62 -4.20
CA HIS A 98 1.62 14.71 -5.39
C HIS A 98 0.73 15.96 -5.37
N GLU A 99 0.00 16.20 -4.28
CA GLU A 99 -0.83 17.40 -4.10
C GLU A 99 -0.02 18.69 -4.27
N LYS A 100 1.20 18.74 -3.73
CA LYS A 100 2.09 19.90 -3.86
C LYS A 100 2.54 20.13 -5.30
N ILE A 101 2.86 19.05 -6.04
CA ILE A 101 3.23 19.15 -7.46
C ILE A 101 2.06 19.70 -8.28
N VAL A 102 0.85 19.16 -8.08
CA VAL A 102 -0.36 19.62 -8.78
C VAL A 102 -0.70 21.07 -8.42
N ALA A 103 -0.52 21.46 -7.16
CA ALA A 103 -0.74 22.83 -6.70
C ALA A 103 0.41 23.80 -7.03
N ASN A 104 1.45 23.36 -7.74
CA ASN A 104 2.65 24.13 -8.06
C ASN A 104 3.33 24.75 -6.81
N GLN A 105 3.37 23.98 -5.72
CA GLN A 105 3.99 24.36 -4.46
C GLN A 105 5.41 23.80 -4.33
N ALA A 106 6.24 24.50 -3.55
CA ALA A 106 7.55 23.97 -3.17
C ALA A 106 7.40 22.68 -2.33
N LEU A 107 8.34 21.75 -2.51
CA LEU A 107 8.40 20.50 -1.77
C LEU A 107 9.10 20.73 -0.43
N TYR A 108 8.33 20.71 0.66
CA TYR A 108 8.82 20.80 2.04
C TYR A 108 7.88 20.05 2.99
N GLY A 109 8.41 19.57 4.12
CA GLY A 109 7.62 18.87 5.15
C GLY A 109 7.10 17.48 4.76
N ILE A 110 7.66 16.90 3.69
CA ILE A 110 7.22 15.62 3.13
C ILE A 110 8.30 14.53 3.16
N ASP A 111 9.52 14.85 3.57
CA ASP A 111 10.65 13.93 3.66
C ASP A 111 10.66 13.22 5.02
N LEU A 112 10.86 11.91 5.01
CA LEU A 112 10.91 11.07 6.20
C LEU A 112 12.27 10.38 6.28
N LEU A 113 12.84 10.30 7.49
CA LEU A 113 14.13 9.63 7.70
C LEU A 113 14.09 8.14 7.31
N GLY A 114 12.93 7.50 7.51
CA GLY A 114 12.72 6.05 7.45
C GLY A 114 13.15 5.35 8.75
N ALA A 115 12.74 4.11 8.92
CA ALA A 115 13.08 3.28 10.08
C ALA A 115 13.21 1.80 9.67
N ASP A 116 13.87 0.98 10.48
CA ASP A 116 13.85 -0.47 10.29
C ASP A 116 12.64 -1.05 11.03
N SER A 117 11.47 -0.98 10.40
CA SER A 117 10.21 -1.40 11.03
C SER A 117 10.17 -2.90 11.30
N ALA A 118 10.95 -3.69 10.55
CA ALA A 118 11.14 -5.11 10.81
C ALA A 118 11.88 -5.36 12.13
N LYS A 119 12.98 -4.65 12.38
CA LYS A 119 13.68 -4.75 13.68
C LYS A 119 12.85 -4.24 14.84
N VAL A 120 12.13 -3.13 14.65
CA VAL A 120 11.19 -2.63 15.67
C VAL A 120 10.14 -3.69 16.00
N ALA A 121 9.67 -4.44 15.00
CA ALA A 121 8.74 -5.54 15.23
C ALA A 121 9.34 -6.68 16.06
N GLU A 122 10.59 -7.07 15.77
CA GLU A 122 11.32 -8.06 16.57
C GLU A 122 11.48 -7.60 18.03
N ASP A 123 11.86 -6.34 18.26
CA ASP A 123 12.01 -5.75 19.59
C ASP A 123 10.68 -5.66 20.35
N MET A 124 9.55 -5.60 19.64
CA MET A 124 8.19 -5.62 20.21
C MET A 124 7.63 -7.03 20.40
N GLY A 125 8.36 -8.08 20.01
CA GLY A 125 7.95 -9.49 20.14
C GLY A 125 7.14 -10.04 18.95
N GLY A 126 7.08 -9.31 17.85
CA GLY A 126 6.56 -9.78 16.56
C GLY A 126 7.66 -10.40 15.69
N ILE A 127 7.32 -10.67 14.43
CA ILE A 127 8.26 -11.21 13.43
C ILE A 127 8.51 -10.15 12.34
N GLY A 128 9.77 -9.78 12.11
CA GLY A 128 10.16 -8.79 11.12
C GLY A 128 10.68 -9.39 9.81
N PHE A 129 10.26 -8.84 8.68
CA PHE A 129 10.86 -9.07 7.37
C PHE A 129 11.20 -7.75 6.70
N LYS A 130 12.48 -7.44 6.57
CA LYS A 130 12.94 -6.31 5.75
C LYS A 130 13.18 -6.77 4.32
N VAL A 131 12.56 -6.10 3.36
CA VAL A 131 12.69 -6.44 1.94
C VAL A 131 12.98 -5.19 1.12
N THR A 132 13.99 -5.29 0.25
CA THR A 132 14.50 -4.16 -0.57
C THR A 132 14.36 -4.39 -2.07
N ASN A 133 13.95 -5.59 -2.46
CA ASN A 133 13.77 -5.98 -3.85
C ASN A 133 12.76 -7.12 -4.00
N LEU A 134 12.37 -7.41 -5.24
CA LEU A 134 11.35 -8.42 -5.55
C LEU A 134 11.77 -9.85 -5.14
N LYS A 135 13.07 -10.18 -5.16
CA LYS A 135 13.55 -11.51 -4.76
C LYS A 135 13.36 -11.71 -3.26
N GLU A 136 13.76 -10.72 -2.46
CA GLU A 136 13.55 -10.71 -1.01
C GLU A 136 12.07 -10.71 -0.64
N LEU A 137 11.24 -9.95 -1.36
CA LEU A 137 9.79 -9.95 -1.18
C LEU A 137 9.20 -11.36 -1.39
N LYS A 138 9.58 -12.03 -2.49
CA LYS A 138 9.13 -13.41 -2.77
C LYS A 138 9.57 -14.38 -1.68
N GLN A 139 10.81 -14.24 -1.19
CA GLN A 139 11.34 -15.06 -0.12
C GLN A 139 10.58 -14.84 1.20
N ALA A 140 10.33 -13.59 1.57
CA ALA A 140 9.54 -13.25 2.77
C ALA A 140 8.13 -13.85 2.71
N PHE A 141 7.44 -13.73 1.57
CA PHE A 141 6.11 -14.34 1.40
C PHE A 141 6.13 -15.87 1.50
N HIS A 142 7.19 -16.52 1.01
CA HIS A 142 7.38 -17.96 1.19
C HIS A 142 7.55 -18.32 2.67
N GLU A 143 8.42 -17.62 3.39
CA GLU A 143 8.65 -17.84 4.83
C GLU A 143 7.40 -17.57 5.68
N ILE A 144 6.65 -16.51 5.36
CA ILE A 144 5.35 -16.22 5.98
C ILE A 144 4.38 -17.38 5.76
N ALA A 145 4.32 -17.94 4.55
CA ALA A 145 3.47 -19.09 4.27
C ALA A 145 3.89 -20.33 5.08
N GLU A 146 5.19 -20.56 5.30
CA GLU A 146 5.68 -21.63 6.19
C GLU A 146 5.26 -21.38 7.65
N LEU A 147 5.45 -20.16 8.15
CA LEU A 147 5.07 -19.78 9.51
C LEU A 147 3.58 -19.99 9.75
N GLN A 148 2.74 -19.58 8.80
CA GLN A 148 1.30 -19.78 8.87
C GLN A 148 0.93 -21.27 8.88
N ARG A 149 1.59 -22.11 8.07
CA ARG A 149 1.35 -23.58 8.09
C ARG A 149 1.78 -24.23 9.40
N LYS A 150 2.79 -23.69 10.07
CA LYS A 150 3.23 -24.11 11.40
C LYS A 150 2.38 -23.55 12.54
N GLY A 151 1.32 -22.80 12.22
CA GLY A 151 0.38 -22.28 13.22
C GLY A 151 0.87 -21.03 13.94
N ASN A 152 1.69 -20.19 13.30
CA ASN A 152 2.16 -18.92 13.85
C ASN A 152 1.01 -18.09 14.47
N GLN A 153 1.26 -17.58 15.67
CA GLN A 153 0.32 -16.76 16.44
C GLN A 153 0.83 -15.32 16.66
N LEU A 154 2.04 -15.02 16.18
CA LEU A 154 2.64 -13.69 16.34
C LEU A 154 2.31 -12.79 15.14
N PRO A 155 2.14 -11.47 15.34
CA PRO A 155 2.04 -10.54 14.24
C PRO A 155 3.35 -10.50 13.45
N ILE A 156 3.21 -10.27 12.15
CA ILE A 156 4.32 -10.17 11.20
C ILE A 156 4.37 -8.74 10.68
N VAL A 157 5.56 -8.15 10.56
CA VAL A 157 5.78 -6.85 9.90
C VAL A 157 6.69 -7.05 8.71
N ILE A 158 6.17 -6.75 7.51
CA ILE A 158 6.95 -6.66 6.29
C ILE A 158 7.31 -5.19 6.07
N ASP A 159 8.57 -4.85 6.30
CA ASP A 159 9.14 -3.54 6.00
C ASP A 159 9.66 -3.53 4.55
N ALA A 160 8.79 -3.10 3.64
CA ALA A 160 9.05 -3.07 2.21
C ALA A 160 9.62 -1.70 1.79
N LYS A 161 10.91 -1.67 1.47
CA LYS A 161 11.59 -0.49 0.94
C LYS A 161 11.22 -0.33 -0.53
N ILE A 162 10.47 0.72 -0.85
CA ILE A 162 9.97 1.00 -2.19
C ILE A 162 10.53 2.31 -2.74
N LYS A 163 10.49 2.47 -4.06
CA LYS A 163 10.77 3.75 -4.68
C LYS A 163 9.60 4.70 -4.41
N ASN A 164 9.90 5.98 -4.22
CA ASN A 164 8.88 7.02 -4.16
C ASN A 164 8.37 7.33 -5.57
N VAL A 165 7.35 6.58 -6.00
CA VAL A 165 6.73 6.70 -7.32
C VAL A 165 5.23 6.86 -7.12
N ASP A 166 4.67 7.92 -7.71
CA ASP A 166 3.24 8.17 -7.67
C ASP A 166 2.48 7.09 -8.46
N PRO A 167 1.30 6.67 -7.98
CA PRO A 167 0.36 5.98 -8.83
C PRO A 167 -0.03 6.86 -10.02
N VAL A 168 -0.46 6.24 -11.12
CA VAL A 168 -0.99 6.97 -12.28
C VAL A 168 -2.12 7.88 -11.83
N ASP A 169 -2.01 9.19 -12.05
CA ASP A 169 -3.07 10.12 -11.75
C ASP A 169 -4.18 9.96 -12.78
N THR A 170 -5.28 9.34 -12.37
CA THR A 170 -6.45 9.07 -13.22
C THR A 170 -7.49 10.18 -13.14
N SER A 171 -7.27 11.23 -12.33
CA SER A 171 -8.18 12.39 -12.28
C SER A 171 -8.08 13.26 -13.54
N PHE A 172 -6.89 13.26 -14.17
CA PHE A 172 -6.63 13.94 -15.43
C PHE A 172 -5.68 13.10 -16.31
N MET A 173 -6.23 12.52 -17.38
CA MET A 173 -5.49 11.68 -18.33
C MET A 173 -5.48 12.33 -19.73
N PRO A 174 -4.52 13.22 -20.04
CA PRO A 174 -4.45 13.90 -21.33
C PRO A 174 -3.86 12.97 -22.40
N ILE A 175 -4.58 11.89 -22.71
CA ILE A 175 -4.14 10.83 -23.63
C ILE A 175 -4.95 10.77 -24.94
N ASP A 176 -6.02 11.58 -25.05
CA ASP A 176 -6.93 11.59 -26.19
C ASP A 176 -6.45 12.57 -27.28
N PRO A 177 -6.08 12.09 -28.48
CA PRO A 177 -5.55 12.93 -29.56
C PRO A 177 -6.59 13.90 -30.16
N GLU A 178 -7.88 13.72 -29.87
CA GLU A 178 -8.90 14.70 -30.28
C GLU A 178 -8.90 15.96 -29.39
N ASN A 179 -8.38 15.83 -28.17
CA ASN A 179 -8.47 16.85 -27.13
C ASN A 179 -7.11 17.46 -26.76
N PHE A 180 -6.02 16.73 -26.99
CA PHE A 180 -4.67 17.13 -26.56
C PHE A 180 -3.64 16.96 -27.68
N ASP A 181 -2.63 17.83 -27.67
CA ASP A 181 -1.52 17.74 -28.60
C ASP A 181 -0.59 16.54 -28.30
N ALA A 182 0.17 16.12 -29.30
CA ALA A 182 1.06 14.95 -29.21
C ALA A 182 2.18 15.10 -28.16
N ALA A 183 2.64 16.31 -27.88
CA ALA A 183 3.68 16.53 -26.88
C ALA A 183 3.13 16.34 -25.46
N THR A 184 1.95 16.89 -25.19
CA THR A 184 1.20 16.69 -23.93
C THR A 184 0.94 15.20 -23.68
N ILE A 185 0.44 14.48 -24.69
CA ILE A 185 0.18 13.03 -24.60
C ILE A 185 1.47 12.25 -24.33
N SER A 186 2.53 12.52 -25.09
CA SER A 186 3.82 11.84 -24.97
C SER A 186 4.47 12.08 -23.60
N GLN A 187 4.38 13.30 -23.07
CA GLN A 187 4.89 13.63 -21.75
C GLN A 187 4.18 12.83 -20.64
N TYR A 188 2.84 12.81 -20.65
CA TYR A 188 2.06 12.07 -19.67
C TYR A 188 2.35 10.55 -19.74
N ARG A 189 2.38 9.99 -20.95
CA ARG A 189 2.72 8.57 -21.15
C ARG A 189 4.12 8.24 -20.65
N LYS A 190 5.11 9.11 -20.90
CA LYS A 190 6.48 8.94 -20.41
C LYS A 190 6.57 9.02 -18.89
N GLN A 191 5.87 9.97 -18.27
CA GLN A 191 5.87 10.16 -16.81
C GLN A 191 5.40 8.89 -16.08
N TYR A 192 4.34 8.26 -16.59
CA TYR A 192 3.70 7.11 -15.94
C TYR A 192 4.04 5.76 -16.59
N ALA A 193 4.99 5.73 -17.54
CA ALA A 193 5.37 4.55 -18.31
C ALA A 193 4.15 3.84 -18.95
N LEU A 194 3.21 4.60 -19.50
CA LEU A 194 1.98 4.09 -20.10
C LEU A 194 2.16 3.79 -21.59
N SER A 195 1.92 2.54 -21.97
CA SER A 195 1.89 2.10 -23.37
C SER A 195 0.61 2.55 -24.08
N GLU A 196 0.73 3.04 -25.31
CA GLU A 196 -0.42 3.36 -26.16
C GLU A 196 -1.21 2.12 -26.57
N THR A 197 -0.54 0.99 -26.77
CA THR A 197 -1.19 -0.27 -27.14
C THR A 197 -1.98 -0.85 -25.98
N ASP A 198 -1.43 -0.77 -24.77
CA ASP A 198 -2.00 -1.45 -23.60
C ASP A 198 -2.98 -0.54 -22.85
N GLN A 199 -2.84 0.78 -22.99
CA GLN A 199 -3.66 1.81 -22.38
C GLN A 199 -4.01 2.88 -23.44
N PRO A 200 -4.86 2.54 -24.43
CA PRO A 200 -5.32 3.48 -25.46
C PRO A 200 -6.29 4.52 -24.88
N ALA A 201 -6.53 5.61 -25.61
CA ALA A 201 -7.60 6.52 -25.26
C ALA A 201 -8.96 5.82 -25.41
N PHE A 202 -9.93 6.18 -24.58
CA PHE A 202 -11.27 5.61 -24.68
C PHE A 202 -11.93 5.96 -26.02
N SER A 203 -11.67 7.15 -26.57
CA SER A 203 -12.12 7.57 -27.90
C SER A 203 -11.64 6.62 -29.01
N ASP A 204 -10.41 6.13 -28.93
CA ASP A 204 -9.86 5.15 -29.89
C ASP A 204 -10.52 3.77 -29.78
N LEU A 205 -10.94 3.37 -28.57
CA LEU A 205 -11.70 2.14 -28.38
C LEU A 205 -13.11 2.28 -28.95
N LEU A 206 -13.77 3.42 -28.73
CA LEU A 206 -15.11 3.69 -29.25
C LEU A 206 -15.16 3.67 -30.79
N LYS A 207 -14.11 4.15 -31.46
CA LYS A 207 -14.00 4.12 -32.94
C LYS A 207 -13.85 2.71 -33.52
N LYS A 208 -13.46 1.73 -32.70
CA LYS A 208 -13.27 0.33 -33.11
C LYS A 208 -14.51 -0.55 -32.89
N LEU A 209 -15.51 -0.04 -32.17
CA LEU A 209 -16.82 -0.69 -32.01
C LEU A 209 -17.69 -0.47 -33.25
#